data_AF-A0A2V4DK20-F1
#
_entry.id   AF-A0A2V4DK20-F1
#
_cell.length_a   1.000
_cell.length_b   1.000
_cell.length_c   1.000
_cell.angle_alpha   90.00
_cell.angle_beta   90.00
_cell.angle_gamma   90.00
#
_symmetry.space_group_name_H-M   'P 1'
#
loop_
_entity.id
_entity.type
_entity.pdbx_description
1 polymer ?
#
loop_
_entity_poly.entity_id
_entity_poly.type
_entity_poly.pdbx_seq_one_letter_code
_entity_poly.pdbx_strand_id
1 'polypeptide(L)'
;MAERLGVISYCPLWHHDPGAHMRDLIECGFEMILVSVSCEGLTVEWLGRVLDEYYLRKLESLSLEYRFSVDGEGGEYETIIIAGPHMSKRIEIVGRPVWHGARGEFQIDSAKLI
;
A
#
# COMPACT_ATOMS: atom_id res chain seq x y z
N MET A 1 -24.31 0.89 9.24
CA MET A 1 -23.80 1.14 10.62
C MET A 1 -23.96 2.61 11.03
N ALA A 2 -23.50 3.57 10.22
CA ALA A 2 -23.64 5.01 10.51
C ALA A 2 -25.10 5.50 10.61
N GLU A 3 -25.97 5.03 9.69
CA GLU A 3 -27.41 5.34 9.68
C GLU A 3 -28.11 4.99 11.00
N ARG A 4 -27.89 3.78 11.52
CA ARG A 4 -28.42 3.33 12.82
C ARG A 4 -28.00 4.24 13.98
N LEU A 5 -26.85 4.90 13.86
CA LEU A 5 -26.27 5.77 14.90
C LEU A 5 -26.58 7.26 14.65
N GLY A 6 -27.25 7.62 13.56
CA GLY A 6 -27.48 9.02 13.18
C GLY A 6 -26.21 9.80 12.84
N VAL A 7 -25.15 9.12 12.40
CA VAL A 7 -23.84 9.74 12.06
C VAL A 7 -23.68 9.86 10.54
N ILE A 8 -23.05 10.95 10.09
CA ILE A 8 -22.71 11.16 8.68
C ILE A 8 -21.48 10.31 8.32
N SER A 9 -21.56 9.56 7.22
CA SER A 9 -20.42 8.83 6.65
C SER A 9 -19.71 9.73 5.63
N TYR A 10 -18.46 10.08 5.91
CA TYR A 10 -17.59 10.78 4.97
C TYR A 10 -16.68 9.77 4.27
N CYS A 11 -16.85 9.62 2.96
CA CYS A 11 -16.07 8.68 2.13
C CYS A 11 -15.25 9.48 1.09
N PRO A 12 -14.15 10.14 1.48
CA PRO A 12 -13.42 11.09 0.62
C PRO A 12 -12.81 10.44 -0.64
N LEU A 13 -12.59 9.13 -0.62
CA LEU A 13 -12.00 8.38 -1.74
C LEU A 13 -13.05 7.67 -2.61
N TRP A 14 -14.34 7.85 -2.34
CA TRP A 14 -15.39 7.14 -3.07
C TRP A 14 -15.44 7.56 -4.55
N HIS A 15 -15.40 6.58 -5.46
CA HIS A 15 -15.30 6.79 -6.92
C HIS A 15 -14.06 7.58 -7.38
N HIS A 16 -13.00 7.62 -6.57
CA HIS A 16 -11.73 8.19 -7.01
C HIS A 16 -11.05 7.27 -8.03
N ASP A 17 -10.28 7.83 -8.95
CA ASP A 17 -9.47 7.04 -9.89
C ASP A 17 -8.35 6.32 -9.11
N PRO A 18 -8.22 4.98 -9.21
CA PRO A 18 -7.21 4.21 -8.49
C PRO A 18 -5.78 4.66 -8.80
N GLY A 19 -5.47 4.94 -10.07
CA GLY A 19 -4.13 5.37 -10.47
C GLY A 19 -3.79 6.76 -9.94
N ALA A 20 -4.73 7.70 -10.05
CA ALA A 20 -4.57 9.04 -9.50
C ALA A 20 -4.43 8.98 -7.98
N HIS A 21 -5.22 8.16 -7.31
CA HIS A 21 -5.12 7.96 -5.87
C HIS A 21 -3.71 7.59 -5.42
N MET A 22 -3.09 6.61 -6.08
CA MET A 22 -1.74 6.16 -5.74
C MET A 22 -0.67 7.23 -6.04
N ARG A 23 -0.81 7.97 -7.15
CA ARG A 23 0.08 9.09 -7.48
C ARG A 23 -0.06 10.22 -6.47
N ASP A 24 -1.28 10.59 -6.11
CA ASP A 24 -1.58 11.65 -5.15
C ASP A 24 -0.97 11.35 -3.78
N LEU A 25 -0.95 10.09 -3.33
CA LEU A 25 -0.31 9.70 -2.08
C LEU A 25 1.20 9.98 -2.09
N ILE A 26 1.89 9.59 -3.17
CA ILE A 26 3.33 9.87 -3.34
C ILE A 26 3.57 11.38 -3.44
N GLU A 27 2.79 12.09 -4.24
CA GLU A 27 2.91 13.55 -4.42
C GLU A 27 2.64 14.33 -3.12
N CYS A 28 1.71 13.86 -2.29
CA CYS A 28 1.45 14.42 -0.96
C CYS A 28 2.53 14.08 0.08
N GLY A 29 3.59 13.35 -0.30
CA GLY A 29 4.71 13.02 0.57
C GLY A 29 4.46 11.85 1.52
N PHE A 30 3.53 10.95 1.18
CA PHE A 30 3.40 9.70 1.92
C PHE A 30 4.48 8.70 1.47
N GLU A 31 5.15 8.09 2.45
CA GLU A 31 6.00 6.93 2.23
C GLU A 31 5.24 5.68 2.66
N MET A 32 4.99 4.79 1.70
CA MET A 32 4.23 3.57 1.89
C MET A 32 5.07 2.34 1.54
N ILE A 33 4.92 1.29 2.33
CA ILE A 33 5.58 0.00 2.11
C ILE A 33 4.51 -1.07 1.88
N LEU A 34 4.73 -1.93 0.88
CA LEU A 34 3.92 -3.14 0.72
C LEU A 34 4.34 -4.19 1.76
N VAL A 35 3.39 -4.58 2.62
CA VAL A 35 3.60 -5.53 3.71
C VAL A 35 2.96 -6.88 3.45
N SER A 36 2.08 -6.99 2.47
CA SER A 36 1.63 -8.27 1.95
C SER A 36 1.35 -8.18 0.46
N VAL A 37 1.44 -9.30 -0.24
CA VAL A 37 1.01 -9.44 -1.63
C VAL A 37 0.33 -10.79 -1.81
N SER A 38 -0.76 -10.83 -2.55
CA SER A 38 -1.62 -12.03 -2.74
C SER A 38 -2.20 -12.14 -4.15
N CYS A 39 -1.58 -11.53 -5.16
CA CYS A 39 -2.01 -11.64 -6.56
C CYS A 39 -0.87 -12.07 -7.49
N GLU A 40 -1.26 -12.59 -8.66
CA GLU A 40 -0.31 -12.88 -9.74
C GLU A 40 0.36 -11.59 -10.25
N GLY A 41 1.62 -11.68 -10.68
CA GLY A 41 2.44 -10.54 -11.06
C GLY A 41 3.22 -9.89 -9.91
N LEU A 42 2.73 -9.98 -8.66
CA LEU A 42 3.45 -9.48 -7.49
C LEU A 42 4.27 -10.60 -6.84
N THR A 43 5.58 -10.36 -6.71
CA THR A 43 6.52 -11.33 -6.15
C THR A 43 7.10 -10.85 -4.80
N VAL A 44 7.93 -11.70 -4.18
CA VAL A 44 8.66 -11.39 -2.93
C VAL A 44 9.45 -10.07 -2.99
N GLU A 45 9.81 -9.58 -4.18
CA GLU A 45 10.58 -8.34 -4.35
C GLU A 45 9.85 -7.06 -3.89
N TRP A 46 8.52 -7.13 -3.75
CA TRP A 46 7.65 -6.03 -3.34
C TRP A 46 7.56 -5.89 -1.82
N LEU A 47 7.83 -6.96 -1.07
CA LEU A 47 7.66 -7.00 0.37
C LEU A 47 8.76 -6.21 1.09
N GLY A 48 8.35 -5.28 1.96
CA GLY A 48 9.28 -4.43 2.72
C GLY A 48 9.87 -3.28 1.90
N ARG A 49 9.36 -3.05 0.69
CA ARG A 49 9.84 -2.02 -0.23
C ARG A 49 8.94 -0.79 -0.19
N VAL A 50 9.58 0.39 -0.22
CA VAL A 50 8.88 1.66 -0.39
C VAL A 50 8.34 1.78 -1.82
N LEU A 51 7.06 2.10 -1.97
CA LEU A 51 6.43 2.38 -3.25
C LEU A 51 6.72 3.83 -3.66
N ASP A 52 7.83 4.03 -4.37
CA ASP A 52 8.20 5.31 -4.99
C ASP A 52 7.62 5.44 -6.41
N GLU A 53 7.88 6.55 -7.10
CA GLU A 53 7.42 6.78 -8.48
C GLU A 53 7.91 5.73 -9.50
N TYR A 54 9.07 5.12 -9.24
CA TYR A 54 9.60 4.07 -10.11
C TYR A 54 8.82 2.77 -9.91
N TYR A 55 8.63 2.36 -8.66
CA TYR A 55 7.87 1.16 -8.34
C TYR A 55 6.38 1.30 -8.61
N LEU A 56 5.79 2.50 -8.47
CA LEU A 56 4.42 2.73 -8.89
C LEU A 56 4.22 2.51 -10.39
N ARG A 57 5.12 3.01 -11.24
CA ARG A 57 5.05 2.74 -12.70
C ARG A 57 5.18 1.26 -13.04
N LYS A 58 6.02 0.54 -12.29
CA LYS A 58 6.13 -0.92 -12.40
C LYS A 58 4.81 -1.60 -11.99
N LEU A 59 4.19 -1.12 -10.91
CA LEU A 59 2.92 -1.64 -10.39
C LEU A 59 1.77 -1.40 -11.39
N GLU A 60 1.68 -0.19 -11.96
CA GLU A 60 0.72 0.16 -13.02
C GLU A 60 0.86 -0.76 -14.23
N SER A 61 2.10 -1.03 -14.66
CA SER A 61 2.38 -1.94 -15.78
C SER A 61 1.93 -3.37 -15.47
N LEU A 62 2.22 -3.87 -14.27
CA LEU A 62 1.78 -5.20 -13.84
C LEU A 62 0.26 -5.29 -13.65
N SER A 63 -0.37 -4.22 -13.14
CA SER A 63 -1.81 -4.12 -13.01
C SER A 63 -2.50 -4.28 -14.36
N LEU A 64 -1.96 -3.66 -15.42
CA LEU A 64 -2.47 -3.84 -16.78
C LEU A 64 -2.25 -5.26 -17.33
N GLU A 65 -1.08 -5.85 -17.08
CA GLU A 65 -0.71 -7.19 -17.56
C GLU A 65 -1.53 -8.30 -16.88
N TYR A 66 -1.57 -8.28 -15.55
CA TYR A 66 -2.21 -9.30 -14.71
C TYR A 66 -3.65 -8.94 -14.33
N ARG A 67 -4.13 -7.75 -14.70
CA ARG A 67 -5.52 -7.27 -14.55
C ARG A 67 -6.01 -7.22 -13.11
N PHE A 68 -5.20 -6.64 -12.24
CA PHE A 68 -5.51 -6.45 -10.82
C PHE A 68 -5.67 -4.96 -10.48
N SER A 69 -6.29 -4.60 -9.35
CA SER A 69 -6.45 -3.17 -9.01
C SER A 69 -5.14 -2.53 -8.58
N VAL A 70 -4.75 -1.43 -9.24
CA VAL A 70 -3.47 -0.76 -8.98
C VAL A 70 -3.37 -0.15 -7.58
N ASP A 71 -4.50 0.12 -6.92
CA ASP A 71 -4.58 0.64 -5.55
C ASP A 71 -4.78 -0.46 -4.49
N GLY A 72 -4.90 -1.72 -4.90
CA GLY A 72 -5.04 -2.88 -4.02
C GLY A 72 -6.45 -3.10 -3.46
N GLU A 73 -7.49 -2.45 -4.01
CA GLU A 73 -8.89 -2.56 -3.53
C GLU A 73 -9.39 -4.01 -3.39
N GLY A 74 -8.92 -4.93 -4.25
CA GLY A 74 -9.30 -6.34 -4.28
C GLY A 74 -8.55 -7.22 -3.29
N GLY A 75 -7.64 -6.66 -2.48
CA GLY A 75 -6.76 -7.41 -1.58
C GLY A 75 -5.51 -7.96 -2.27
N GLU A 76 -5.10 -7.37 -3.39
CA GLU A 76 -3.89 -7.71 -4.13
C GLU A 76 -2.63 -7.56 -3.27
N TYR A 77 -2.61 -6.51 -2.45
CA TYR A 77 -1.54 -6.21 -1.53
C TYR A 77 -2.08 -5.37 -0.37
N GLU A 78 -1.34 -5.38 0.74
CA GLU A 78 -1.61 -4.51 1.88
C GLU A 78 -0.41 -3.59 2.09
N THR A 79 -0.68 -2.38 2.57
CA THR A 79 0.37 -1.38 2.80
C THR A 79 0.45 -0.92 4.25
N ILE A 80 1.60 -0.36 4.61
CA ILE A 80 1.78 0.44 5.81
C ILE A 80 2.37 1.80 5.44
N ILE A 81 1.84 2.86 6.04
CA ILE A 81 2.42 4.21 5.93
C ILE A 81 3.51 4.36 6.99
N ILE A 82 4.72 4.70 6.56
CA ILE A 82 5.88 4.90 7.44
C ILE A 82 6.30 6.37 7.57
N ALA A 83 5.88 7.23 6.64
CA ALA A 83 5.98 8.69 6.76
C ALA A 83 4.83 9.35 6.00
N GLY A 84 4.48 10.58 6.40
CA GLY A 84 3.46 11.37 5.73
C GLY A 84 3.43 12.80 6.28
N PRO A 85 2.72 13.72 5.61
CA PRO A 85 2.75 15.16 5.91
C PRO A 85 2.28 15.53 7.32
N HIS A 86 1.49 14.64 7.95
CA HIS A 86 0.95 14.83 9.30
C HIS A 86 1.78 14.12 10.39
N MET A 87 2.80 13.36 10.01
CA MET A 87 3.64 12.60 10.94
C MET A 87 4.85 13.44 11.36
N SER A 88 5.09 13.57 12.67
CA SER A 88 6.24 14.33 13.21
C SER A 88 7.58 13.60 13.11
N LYS A 89 7.53 12.28 12.92
CA LYS A 89 8.67 11.38 12.82
C LYS A 89 8.37 10.27 11.83
N ARG A 90 9.41 9.76 11.19
CA ARG A 90 9.30 8.59 10.31
C ARG A 90 9.37 7.31 11.14
N ILE A 91 8.70 6.27 10.69
CA ILE A 91 8.79 4.94 11.29
C ILE A 91 9.87 4.16 10.52
N GLU A 92 10.98 3.88 11.18
CA GLU A 92 11.94 2.89 10.68
C GLU A 92 11.45 1.49 11.07
N ILE A 93 11.34 0.59 10.08
CA ILE A 93 10.96 -0.81 10.30
C ILE A 93 12.13 -1.73 9.91
N VAL A 94 12.31 -2.80 10.70
CA VAL A 94 13.23 -3.89 10.41
C VAL A 94 12.45 -5.19 10.41
N GLY A 95 12.67 -6.01 9.40
CA GLY A 95 11.93 -7.26 9.21
C GLY A 95 12.45 -8.03 8.02
N ARG A 96 11.68 -9.04 7.60
CA ARG A 96 12.05 -9.92 6.50
C ARG A 96 10.82 -10.36 5.70
N PRO A 97 10.98 -10.58 4.39
CA PRO A 97 9.91 -11.17 3.59
C PRO A 97 9.75 -12.67 3.92
N VAL A 98 8.50 -13.13 3.99
CA VAL A 98 8.11 -14.52 4.09
C VAL A 98 7.26 -14.84 2.87
N TRP A 99 7.67 -15.84 2.10
CA TRP A 99 7.01 -16.24 0.86
C TRP A 99 6.32 -17.60 1.01
N HIS A 100 5.07 -17.68 0.56
CA HIS A 100 4.21 -18.87 0.65
C HIS A 100 3.82 -19.41 -0.73
N GLY A 101 4.67 -19.20 -1.75
CA GLY A 101 4.47 -19.71 -3.10
C GLY A 101 3.72 -18.73 -4.00
N ALA A 102 2.45 -18.43 -3.68
CA ALA A 102 1.59 -17.52 -4.46
C ALA A 102 1.28 -16.20 -3.75
N ARG A 103 1.65 -16.09 -2.46
CA ARG A 103 1.46 -14.91 -1.63
C ARG A 103 2.66 -14.73 -0.71
N GLY A 104 2.83 -13.55 -0.14
CA GLY A 104 3.83 -13.33 0.89
C GLY A 104 3.52 -12.13 1.76
N GLU A 105 4.26 -12.04 2.85
CA GLU A 105 4.13 -11.00 3.86
C GLU A 105 5.50 -10.52 4.33
N PHE A 106 5.60 -9.25 4.70
CA PHE A 106 6.77 -8.69 5.35
C PHE A 106 6.60 -8.80 6.85
N GLN A 107 7.27 -9.76 7.46
CA GLN A 107 7.26 -9.95 8.91
C GLN A 107 8.12 -8.87 9.56
N ILE A 108 7.47 -7.89 10.21
CA ILE A 108 8.14 -6.81 10.94
C ILE A 108 8.60 -7.34 12.30
N ASP A 109 9.90 -7.36 12.52
CA ASP A 109 10.52 -7.81 13.78
C ASP A 109 10.65 -6.66 14.79
N SER A 110 10.89 -5.44 14.30
CA SER A 110 10.96 -4.24 15.15
C SER A 110 10.63 -2.96 14.38
N ALA A 111 10.21 -1.92 15.11
CA ALA A 111 9.96 -0.59 14.58
C ALA A 111 10.36 0.49 15.61
N LYS A 112 10.85 1.64 15.13
CA LYS A 112 11.16 2.81 15.96
C LYS A 112 10.85 4.12 15.24
N LEU A 113 10.62 5.17 16.02
CA LEU A 113 10.47 6.53 15.49
C LEU A 113 11.86 7.17 15.32
N ILE A 114 12.11 7.74 14.13
CA ILE A 114 13.32 8.51 13.80
C ILE A 114 12.98 9.96 13.49
#